data_AF-A0A916V169-F1
#
_entry.id   AF-A0A916V169-F1
#
_cell.length_a   1.000
_cell.length_b   1.000
_cell.length_c   1.000
_cell.angle_alpha   90.00
_cell.angle_beta   90.00
_cell.angle_gamma   90.00
#
_symmetry.space_group_name_H-M   'P 1'
#
loop_
_entity.id
_entity.type
_entity.pdbx_description
1 polymer ?
#
loop_
_entity_poly.entity_id
_entity_poly.type
_entity_poly.pdbx_seq_one_letter_code
_entity_poly.pdbx_strand_id
1 'polypeptide(L)'
;MQTWIALSEILRNLALAVAAGIGAFLAWRKLGPETSQVELARRAHVTELFNRAAGQLGDERLEVRLAAIYVLREVGRDFPDLSRPVFELLQIHLQGKQAEYGDREPPVDIRVLIEVLSRGRKGH
;
A
#
# COMPACT_ATOMS: atom_id res chain seq x y z
N MET A 1 4.40 52.86 -43.89
CA MET A 1 4.26 52.78 -42.41
C MET A 1 3.13 51.84 -41.98
N GLN A 2 1.97 51.80 -42.65
CA GLN A 2 0.84 50.92 -42.27
C GLN A 2 1.12 49.40 -42.36
N THR A 3 1.92 48.94 -43.33
CA THR A 3 2.25 47.51 -43.50
C THR A 3 3.13 46.93 -42.40
N TRP A 4 3.97 47.74 -41.76
CA TRP A 4 4.83 47.32 -40.64
C TRP A 4 4.05 47.09 -39.34
N ILE A 5 3.01 47.90 -39.12
CA ILE A 5 2.11 47.77 -37.97
C ILE A 5 1.29 46.48 -38.14
N ALA A 6 0.71 46.27 -39.33
CA ALA A 6 -0.07 45.07 -39.62
C ALA A 6 0.76 43.77 -39.49
N LEU A 7 2.03 43.77 -39.92
CA LEU A 7 2.93 42.63 -39.76
C LEU A 7 3.23 42.33 -38.28
N SER A 8 3.39 43.38 -37.45
CA SER A 8 3.63 43.22 -36.01
C SER A 8 2.41 42.68 -35.27
N GLU A 9 1.20 43.08 -35.68
CA GLU A 9 -0.07 42.59 -35.12
C GLU A 9 -0.30 41.11 -35.45
N ILE A 10 -0.04 40.72 -36.70
CA ILE A 10 -0.11 39.32 -37.14
C ILE A 10 0.89 38.47 -36.35
N LEU A 11 2.15 38.90 -36.26
CA LEU A 11 3.19 38.17 -35.51
C LEU A 11 2.84 38.03 -34.02
N ARG A 12 2.31 39.09 -33.41
CA ARG A 12 1.88 39.06 -32.00
C ARG A 12 0.75 38.07 -31.77
N ASN A 13 -0.27 38.09 -32.62
CA ASN A 13 -1.41 37.16 -32.51
C ASN A 13 -0.99 35.70 -32.73
N LEU A 14 -0.06 35.47 -33.65
CA LEU A 14 0.48 34.14 -33.93
C LEU A 14 1.32 33.62 -32.75
N ALA A 15 2.14 34.48 -32.14
CA ALA A 15 2.89 34.14 -30.93
C ALA A 15 1.96 33.83 -29.74
N LEU A 16 0.87 34.59 -29.56
CA LEU A 16 -0.13 34.33 -28.52
C LEU A 16 -0.86 33.00 -28.75
N ALA A 17 -1.22 32.67 -29.99
CA ALA A 17 -1.87 31.41 -30.33
C ALA A 17 -0.95 30.20 -30.07
N VAL A 18 0.34 30.32 -30.42
CA VAL A 18 1.35 29.29 -30.14
C VAL A 18 1.54 29.11 -28.62
N ALA A 19 1.65 30.20 -27.87
CA ALA A 19 1.78 30.15 -26.42
C ALA A 19 0.56 29.50 -25.74
N ALA A 20 -0.66 29.82 -26.19
CA ALA A 20 -1.89 29.21 -25.71
C ALA A 20 -1.95 27.71 -26.04
N GLY A 21 -1.56 27.31 -27.25
CA GLY A 21 -1.48 25.91 -27.66
C GLY A 21 -0.47 25.10 -26.85
N ILE A 22 0.72 25.65 -26.61
CA ILE A 22 1.74 25.04 -25.75
C ILE A 22 1.24 24.93 -24.30
N GLY A 23 0.59 25.97 -23.78
CA GLY A 23 0.00 25.97 -22.45
C GLY A 23 -1.06 24.88 -22.28
N ALA A 24 -1.98 24.76 -23.24
CA ALA A 24 -3.01 23.72 -23.26
C ALA A 24 -2.41 22.31 -23.37
N PHE A 25 -1.40 22.12 -24.22
CA PHE A 25 -0.70 20.84 -24.38
C PHE A 25 0.03 20.42 -23.09
N LEU A 26 0.73 21.35 -22.44
CA LEU A 26 1.42 21.08 -21.18
C LEU A 26 0.42 20.84 -20.03
N ALA A 27 -0.72 21.53 -20.00
CA ALA A 27 -1.79 21.30 -19.04
C ALA A 27 -2.40 19.91 -19.21
N TRP A 28 -2.70 19.48 -20.45
CA TRP A 28 -3.17 18.12 -20.75
C TRP A 28 -2.15 17.06 -20.32
N ARG A 29 -0.85 17.29 -20.58
CA ARG A 29 0.21 16.36 -20.14
C ARG A 29 0.32 16.23 -18.62
N LYS A 30 -0.03 17.27 -17.85
CA LYS A 30 -0.07 17.23 -16.38
C LYS A 30 -1.34 16.57 -15.82
N LEU A 31 -2.40 16.44 -16.61
CA LEU A 31 -3.66 15.77 -16.25
C LEU A 31 -3.61 14.23 -16.48
N GLY A 32 -2.41 13.64 -16.58
CA GLY A 32 -2.23 12.19 -16.57
C GLY A 32 -2.80 11.57 -15.28
N PRO A 33 -3.33 10.35 -15.32
CA PRO A 33 -4.33 9.85 -14.37
C PRO A 33 -3.78 9.82 -12.94
N GLU A 34 -4.27 10.75 -12.10
CA GLU A 34 -4.02 10.84 -10.66
C GLU A 34 -4.34 9.53 -9.91
N THR A 35 -5.21 8.71 -10.49
CA THR A 35 -5.57 7.37 -9.99
C THR A 35 -4.36 6.43 -9.86
N SER A 36 -3.35 6.57 -10.72
CA SER A 36 -2.13 5.75 -10.65
C SER A 36 -1.29 6.06 -9.42
N GLN A 37 -1.20 7.33 -9.02
CA GLN A 37 -0.40 7.73 -7.86
C GLN A 37 -1.07 7.36 -6.54
N VAL A 38 -2.40 7.49 -6.45
CA VAL A 38 -3.17 7.11 -5.26
C VAL A 38 -3.10 5.60 -5.03
N GLU A 39 -3.28 4.77 -6.08
CA GLU A 39 -3.13 3.32 -5.99
C GLU A 39 -1.70 2.90 -5.61
N LEU A 40 -0.68 3.52 -6.21
CA LEU A 40 0.73 3.25 -5.85
C LEU A 40 1.03 3.62 -4.40
N ALA A 41 0.55 4.78 -3.93
CA ALA A 41 0.72 5.21 -2.54
C ALA A 41 -0.01 4.26 -1.57
N ARG A 42 -1.23 3.82 -1.90
CA ARG A 42 -1.98 2.85 -1.11
C ARG A 42 -1.24 1.52 -1.00
N ARG A 43 -0.69 1.01 -2.11
CA ARG A 43 0.11 -0.21 -2.15
C ARG A 43 1.39 -0.08 -1.31
N ALA A 44 2.12 1.02 -1.46
CA ALA A 44 3.32 1.26 -0.66
C ALA A 44 3.00 1.32 0.84
N HIS A 45 1.90 1.97 1.22
CA HIS A 45 1.49 2.08 2.61
C HIS A 45 1.12 0.72 3.23
N VAL A 46 0.36 -0.13 2.53
CA VAL A 46 0.01 -1.46 3.06
C VAL A 46 1.24 -2.37 3.14
N THR A 47 2.18 -2.28 2.20
CA THR A 47 3.44 -3.02 2.28
C THR A 47 4.26 -2.62 3.51
N GLU A 48 4.32 -1.32 3.83
CA GLU A 48 4.99 -0.83 5.03
C GLU A 48 4.31 -1.33 6.32
N LEU A 49 2.96 -1.30 6.37
CA LEU A 49 2.20 -1.84 7.50
C LEU A 49 2.44 -3.34 7.68
N PHE A 50 2.42 -4.11 6.59
CA PHE A 50 2.71 -5.54 6.59
C PHE A 50 4.12 -5.80 7.13
N ASN A 51 5.15 -5.14 6.58
CA ASN A 51 6.54 -5.32 6.99
C ASN A 51 6.76 -4.98 8.46
N ARG A 52 6.16 -3.88 8.92
CA ARG A 52 6.24 -3.46 10.32
C ARG A 52 5.61 -4.47 11.25
N ALA A 53 4.39 -4.93 10.95
CA ALA A 53 3.71 -5.92 11.76
C ALA A 53 4.44 -7.27 11.75
N ALA A 54 4.95 -7.70 10.59
CA ALA A 54 5.76 -8.91 10.48
C ALA A 54 7.01 -8.86 11.38
N GLY A 55 7.73 -7.72 11.40
CA GLY A 55 8.87 -7.52 12.28
C GLY A 55 8.52 -7.52 13.78
N GLN A 56 7.29 -7.15 14.13
CA GLN A 56 6.79 -7.08 15.51
C GLN A 56 6.30 -8.43 16.06
N LEU A 57 6.17 -9.47 15.24
CA LEU A 57 5.80 -10.82 15.72
C LEU A 57 6.84 -11.42 16.67
N GLY A 58 8.11 -11.02 16.56
CA GLY A 58 9.21 -11.48 17.41
C GLY A 58 9.49 -10.59 18.62
N ASP A 59 8.70 -9.54 18.86
CA ASP A 59 8.97 -8.56 19.92
C ASP A 59 8.90 -9.20 21.32
N GLU A 60 9.73 -8.72 22.24
CA GLU A 60 9.77 -9.22 23.62
C GLU A 60 8.45 -8.96 24.37
N ARG A 61 7.75 -7.87 24.01
CA ARG A 61 6.53 -7.43 24.66
C ARG A 61 5.30 -8.14 24.08
N LEU A 62 4.53 -8.78 24.95
CA LEU A 62 3.33 -9.53 24.57
C LEU A 62 2.31 -8.66 23.82
N GLU A 63 2.09 -7.43 24.28
CA GLU A 63 1.14 -6.50 23.68
C GLU A 63 1.53 -6.11 22.25
N VAL A 64 2.83 -6.05 21.94
CA VAL A 64 3.33 -5.74 20.59
C VAL A 64 3.10 -6.93 19.67
N ARG A 65 3.40 -8.15 20.12
CA ARG A 65 3.13 -9.38 19.35
C ARG A 65 1.64 -9.56 19.06
N LEU A 66 0.77 -9.31 20.05
CA LEU A 66 -0.68 -9.37 19.87
C LEU A 66 -1.18 -8.34 18.85
N ALA A 67 -0.69 -7.10 18.94
CA ALA A 67 -1.02 -6.06 17.96
C ALA A 67 -0.59 -6.47 16.55
N ALA A 68 0.60 -7.03 16.40
CA ALA A 68 1.10 -7.54 15.12
C ALA A 68 0.20 -8.62 14.52
N ILE A 69 -0.22 -9.62 15.31
CA ILE A 69 -1.12 -10.69 14.86
C ILE A 69 -2.45 -10.11 14.34
N TYR A 70 -3.03 -9.15 15.07
CA TYR A 70 -4.29 -8.54 14.66
C TYR A 70 -4.15 -7.64 13.44
N VAL A 71 -3.10 -6.83 13.36
CA VAL A 71 -2.83 -6.00 12.17
C VAL A 71 -2.64 -6.87 10.95
N LEU A 72 -1.87 -7.96 11.04
CA LEU A 72 -1.68 -8.88 9.92
C LEU A 72 -3.00 -9.53 9.50
N ARG A 73 -3.86 -9.94 10.45
CA ARG A 73 -5.20 -10.44 10.13
C ARG A 73 -6.02 -9.41 9.36
N GLU A 74 -6.08 -8.16 9.81
CA GLU A 74 -6.86 -7.12 9.12
C GLU A 74 -6.26 -6.82 7.74
N VAL A 75 -4.93 -6.79 7.58
CA VAL A 75 -4.27 -6.65 6.27
C VAL A 75 -4.68 -7.79 5.33
N GLY A 76 -4.64 -9.04 5.79
CA GLY A 76 -5.04 -10.19 4.97
C GLY A 76 -6.54 -10.20 4.63
N ARG A 77 -7.38 -9.57 5.46
CA ARG A 77 -8.83 -9.43 5.24
C ARG A 77 -9.14 -8.32 4.24
N ASP A 78 -8.50 -7.17 4.39
CA ASP A 78 -8.80 -5.94 3.63
C ASP A 78 -8.10 -5.92 2.26
N PHE A 79 -7.00 -6.68 2.11
CA PHE A 79 -6.21 -6.76 0.90
C PHE A 79 -6.12 -8.22 0.42
N PRO A 80 -7.04 -8.68 -0.46
CA PRO A 80 -7.11 -10.07 -0.91
C PRO A 80 -5.79 -10.61 -1.47
N ASP A 81 -5.03 -9.78 -2.19
CA ASP A 81 -3.72 -10.14 -2.76
C ASP A 81 -2.67 -10.46 -1.69
N LEU A 82 -2.86 -9.99 -0.45
CA LEU A 82 -2.00 -10.25 0.70
C LEU A 82 -2.55 -11.33 1.64
N SER A 83 -3.77 -11.81 1.44
CA SER A 83 -4.42 -12.81 2.29
C SER A 83 -3.58 -14.08 2.45
N ARG A 84 -3.11 -14.62 1.32
CA ARG A 84 -2.27 -15.82 1.30
C ARG A 84 -0.88 -15.58 1.92
N PRO A 85 -0.10 -14.54 1.53
CA PRO A 85 1.17 -14.22 2.18
C PRO A 85 1.07 -14.02 3.69
N VAL A 86 0.01 -13.34 4.17
CA VAL A 86 -0.27 -13.17 5.60
C VAL A 86 -0.47 -14.52 6.27
N PHE A 87 -1.33 -15.38 5.71
CA PHE A 87 -1.62 -16.68 6.28
C PHE A 87 -0.37 -17.57 6.36
N GLU A 88 0.43 -17.60 5.29
CA GLU A 88 1.68 -18.36 5.23
C GLU A 88 2.69 -17.85 6.27
N LEU A 89 2.86 -16.53 6.41
CA LEU A 89 3.73 -15.93 7.43
C LEU A 89 3.31 -16.32 8.85
N LEU A 90 2.02 -16.17 9.16
CA LEU A 90 1.47 -16.50 10.47
C LEU A 90 1.61 -18.00 10.79
N GLN A 91 1.45 -18.88 9.79
CA GLN A 91 1.67 -20.31 9.93
C GLN A 91 3.15 -20.66 10.18
N ILE A 92 4.08 -20.05 9.44
CA ILE A 92 5.52 -20.23 9.66
C ILE A 92 5.91 -19.76 11.07
N HIS A 93 5.40 -18.61 11.50
CA HIS A 93 5.64 -18.08 12.83
C HIS A 93 5.14 -19.04 13.92
N LEU A 94 3.91 -19.56 13.77
CA LEU A 94 3.35 -20.55 14.69
C LEU A 94 4.23 -21.81 14.78
N GLN A 95 4.67 -22.34 13.63
CA GLN A 95 5.54 -23.52 13.59
C GLN A 95 6.87 -23.28 14.32
N GLY A 96 7.49 -22.11 14.13
CA GLY A 96 8.72 -21.74 14.82
C GLY A 96 8.53 -21.66 16.34
N LYS A 97 7.38 -21.15 16.80
CA LYS A 97 7.06 -21.04 18.23
C LYS A 97 6.65 -22.35 18.87
N GLN A 98 6.07 -23.29 18.12
CA GLN A 98 5.67 -24.60 18.63
C GLN A 98 6.84 -25.38 19.25
N ALA A 99 8.04 -25.23 18.68
CA ALA A 99 9.24 -25.84 19.25
C ALA A 99 9.62 -25.27 20.63
N GLU A 100 9.26 -24.02 20.94
CA GLU A 100 9.62 -23.36 22.20
C GLU A 100 8.72 -23.83 23.35
N TYR A 101 7.40 -23.94 23.15
CA TYR A 101 6.48 -24.37 24.21
C TYR A 101 6.28 -25.89 24.26
N GLY A 102 6.46 -26.60 23.15
CA GLY A 102 6.32 -28.07 23.10
C GLY A 102 4.93 -28.52 23.57
N ASP A 103 4.90 -29.42 24.57
CA ASP A 103 3.66 -29.94 25.17
C ASP A 103 3.08 -29.02 26.26
N ARG A 104 3.72 -27.88 26.56
CA ARG A 104 3.21 -26.90 27.52
C ARG A 104 2.07 -26.10 26.90
N GLU A 105 1.26 -25.48 27.77
CA GLU A 105 0.22 -24.55 27.34
C GLU A 105 0.81 -23.44 26.45
N PRO A 106 0.30 -23.21 25.24
CA PRO A 106 0.82 -22.19 24.35
C PRO A 106 0.68 -20.80 24.97
N PRO A 107 1.67 -19.90 24.78
CA PRO A 107 1.55 -18.50 25.19
C PRO A 107 0.30 -17.82 24.65
N VAL A 108 -0.15 -16.76 25.34
CA VAL A 108 -1.42 -16.05 25.02
C VAL A 108 -1.49 -15.64 23.55
N ASP A 109 -0.44 -15.03 23.03
CA ASP A 109 -0.30 -14.62 21.64
C ASP A 109 -0.37 -15.78 20.66
N ILE A 110 0.19 -16.93 21.01
CA ILE A 110 0.12 -18.13 20.18
C ILE A 110 -1.30 -18.70 20.13
N ARG A 111 -2.04 -18.67 21.24
CA ARG A 111 -3.45 -19.10 21.23
C ARG A 111 -4.30 -18.20 20.34
N VAL A 112 -4.09 -16.88 20.41
CA VAL A 112 -4.73 -15.91 19.51
C VAL A 112 -4.35 -16.17 18.05
N LEU A 113 -3.07 -16.44 17.78
CA LEU A 113 -2.60 -16.79 16.43
C LEU A 113 -3.30 -18.03 15.87
N ILE A 114 -3.43 -19.09 16.67
CA ILE A 114 -4.15 -20.32 16.31
C ILE A 114 -5.63 -19.99 16.02
N GLU A 115 -6.27 -19.17 16.85
CA GLU A 115 -7.64 -18.72 16.63
C GLU A 115 -7.79 -17.97 15.28
N VAL A 116 -6.89 -17.03 14.99
CA VAL A 116 -6.87 -16.28 13.73
C VAL A 116 -6.73 -17.20 12.52
N LEU A 117 -5.76 -18.13 12.56
CA LEU A 117 -5.54 -19.11 11.48
C LEU A 117 -6.73 -20.06 11.32
N SER A 118 -7.38 -20.46 12.42
CA SER A 118 -8.54 -21.36 12.38
C SER A 118 -9.76 -20.70 11.73
N ARG A 119 -9.95 -19.39 11.92
CA ARG A 119 -11.02 -18.63 11.27
C ARG A 119 -10.74 -18.40 9.78
N GLY A 120 -9.49 -18.08 9.43
CA GLY A 120 -9.10 -17.87 8.03
C GLY A 120 -9.34 -19.09 7.14
N ARG A 121 -9.15 -20.31 7.67
CA ARG A 121 -9.35 -21.57 6.93
C ARG A 121 -10.82 -21.87 6.59
N LYS A 122 -11.78 -21.34 7.36
CA LYS A 122 -13.23 -21.59 7.13
C LYS A 122 -13.83 -20.69 6.05
N GLY A 123 -13.10 -19.68 5.57
CA GLY A 123 -13.58 -18.69 4.60
C GLY A 123 -13.09 -18.90 3.17
N HIS A 124 -12.41 -20.02 2.88
CA HIS A 124 -12.03 -20.49 1.55
C HIS A 124 -12.75 -21.80 1.26
#